data_AF-A0A8T4VI47-F1
#
_entry.id   AF-A0A8T4VI47-F1
#
_cell.length_a   1.000
_cell.length_b   1.000
_cell.length_c   1.000
_cell.angle_alpha   90.00
_cell.angle_beta   90.00
_cell.angle_gamma   90.00
#
_symmetry.space_group_name_H-M   'P 1'
#
loop_
_entity.id
_entity.type
_entity.pdbx_description
1 polymer ?
#
loop_
_entity_poly.entity_id
_entity_poly.type
_entity_poly.pdbx_seq_one_letter_code
_entity_poly.pdbx_strand_id
1 'polypeptide(L)'
;MLKVYSAWSLDEWVEMFVGIYGSGNESTSDSDLWLHVVEEVGELAEGLRKIDGSDDEFLENIADTFAWMCAFAERYGSFEDMVWEKYPSACFYCVQEIDCVCPVDKKDEEKLKNLSTTERPSNLYGWQNMLNRVYGKANQERTLEEIGFHLFEEIGEVAKALRKKDPEEIRNELADSFAWLAALINRYDSGLQLGDIIWKRYPDKCPHCETKPCKETYND
;
A
#
# COMPACT_ATOMS: atom_id res chain seq x y z
N MET A 1 13.78 22.75 4.58
CA MET A 1 13.50 22.14 5.90
C MET A 1 13.25 20.67 5.62
N LEU A 2 13.95 19.74 6.29
CA LEU A 2 13.69 18.30 6.11
C LEU A 2 12.26 18.01 6.58
N LYS A 3 11.48 17.29 5.76
CA LYS A 3 10.11 16.92 6.12
C LYS A 3 10.20 15.85 7.20
N VAL A 4 9.52 16.03 8.33
CA VAL A 4 9.66 15.13 9.50
C VAL A 4 9.36 13.67 9.13
N TYR A 5 8.35 13.46 8.29
CA TYR A 5 7.92 12.14 7.83
C TYR A 5 8.85 11.47 6.81
N SER A 6 9.83 12.18 6.22
CA SER A 6 10.65 11.59 5.15
C SER A 6 11.58 10.48 5.66
N ALA A 7 11.82 10.45 6.97
CA ALA A 7 12.61 9.41 7.63
C ALA A 7 11.74 8.27 8.16
N TRP A 8 10.41 8.39 8.11
CA TRP A 8 9.51 7.43 8.74
C TRP A 8 9.49 6.09 8.00
N SER A 9 9.70 5.02 8.75
CA SER A 9 9.49 3.64 8.34
C SER A 9 8.02 3.42 7.98
N LEU A 10 7.71 2.37 7.21
CA LEU A 10 6.31 2.07 6.90
C LEU A 10 5.51 1.70 8.17
N ASP A 11 6.15 1.10 9.17
CA ASP A 11 5.49 0.84 10.47
C ASP A 11 5.26 2.15 11.27
N GLU A 12 6.15 3.14 11.18
CA GLU A 12 5.91 4.47 11.79
C GLU A 12 4.70 5.18 11.15
N TRP A 13 4.43 4.96 9.85
CA TRP A 13 3.18 5.41 9.22
C TRP A 13 1.96 4.67 9.78
N VAL A 14 2.07 3.36 10.00
CA VAL A 14 1.01 2.58 10.67
C VAL A 14 0.73 3.13 12.06
N GLU A 15 1.78 3.35 12.87
CA GLU A 15 1.66 3.93 14.21
C GLU A 15 1.01 5.32 14.19
N MET A 16 1.32 6.14 13.18
CA MET A 16 0.67 7.44 13.00
C MET A 16 -0.84 7.31 12.82
N PHE A 17 -1.29 6.45 11.91
CA PHE A 17 -2.72 6.21 11.66
C PHE A 17 -3.42 5.54 12.83
N VAL A 18 -2.78 4.60 13.52
CA VAL A 18 -3.28 4.01 14.77
C VAL A 18 -3.45 5.08 15.84
N GLY A 19 -2.52 6.04 15.94
CA GLY A 19 -2.65 7.16 16.86
C GLY A 19 -3.80 8.12 16.51
N ILE A 20 -4.20 8.22 15.23
CA ILE A 20 -5.36 9.02 14.81
C ILE A 20 -6.66 8.25 15.02
N TYR A 21 -6.76 7.02 14.50
CA TYR A 21 -8.04 6.29 14.35
C TYR A 21 -8.17 5.04 15.23
N GLY A 22 -7.09 4.56 15.86
CA GLY A 22 -7.07 3.27 16.56
C GLY A 22 -8.14 3.12 17.64
N SER A 23 -8.47 4.18 18.38
CA SER A 23 -9.56 4.14 19.37
C SER A 23 -10.95 3.99 18.76
N GLY A 24 -11.16 4.54 17.55
CA GLY A 24 -12.43 4.37 16.82
C GLY A 24 -12.56 2.98 16.21
N ASN A 25 -11.42 2.37 15.87
CA ASN A 25 -11.36 1.07 15.19
C ASN A 25 -11.31 -0.13 16.14
N GLU A 26 -11.19 0.08 17.46
CA GLU A 26 -10.98 -0.99 18.45
C GLU A 26 -12.07 -2.08 18.40
N SER A 27 -13.33 -1.70 18.20
CA SER A 27 -14.46 -2.64 18.12
C SER A 27 -14.81 -3.09 16.69
N THR A 28 -14.14 -2.54 15.68
CA THR A 28 -14.43 -2.83 14.27
C THR A 28 -13.87 -4.19 13.89
N SER A 29 -14.66 -5.00 13.19
CA SER A 29 -14.21 -6.32 12.75
C SER A 29 -13.20 -6.21 11.60
N ASP A 30 -12.34 -7.22 11.43
CA ASP A 30 -11.38 -7.26 10.31
C ASP A 30 -12.06 -7.13 8.95
N SER A 31 -13.24 -7.74 8.79
CA SER A 31 -14.03 -7.63 7.57
C SER A 31 -14.51 -6.20 7.33
N ASP A 32 -14.97 -5.50 8.37
CA ASP A 32 -15.47 -4.13 8.24
C ASP A 32 -14.31 -3.16 7.99
N LEU A 33 -13.16 -3.35 8.64
CA LEU A 33 -11.93 -2.60 8.34
C LEU A 33 -11.53 -2.78 6.87
N TRP A 34 -11.60 -4.00 6.35
CA TRP A 34 -11.27 -4.26 4.96
C TRP A 34 -12.31 -3.70 3.98
N LEU A 35 -13.59 -3.64 4.37
CA LEU A 35 -14.63 -3.04 3.55
C LEU A 35 -14.39 -1.54 3.32
N HIS A 36 -13.80 -0.82 4.27
CA HIS A 36 -13.36 0.55 4.02
C HIS A 36 -12.25 0.63 2.96
N VAL A 37 -11.28 -0.29 2.97
CA VAL A 37 -10.27 -0.36 1.88
C VAL A 37 -10.94 -0.59 0.52
N VAL A 38 -11.96 -1.47 0.47
CA VAL A 38 -12.74 -1.73 -0.75
C VAL A 38 -13.51 -0.48 -1.21
N GLU A 39 -14.08 0.28 -0.27
CA GLU A 39 -14.78 1.54 -0.52
C GLU A 39 -13.83 2.58 -1.14
N GLU A 40 -12.70 2.88 -0.50
CA GLU A 40 -11.72 3.86 -0.99
C GLU A 40 -11.15 3.49 -2.36
N VAL A 41 -10.87 2.19 -2.58
CA VAL A 41 -10.36 1.71 -3.87
C VAL A 41 -11.46 1.85 -4.94
N GLY A 42 -12.74 1.70 -4.57
CA GLY A 42 -13.88 2.02 -5.42
C GLY A 42 -13.89 3.48 -5.89
N GLU A 43 -13.67 4.43 -4.99
CA GLU A 43 -13.53 5.86 -5.32
C GLU A 43 -12.30 6.12 -6.19
N LEU A 44 -11.20 5.41 -5.93
CA LEU A 44 -9.99 5.45 -6.75
C LEU A 44 -10.25 4.99 -8.19
N ALA A 45 -11.04 3.93 -8.42
CA ALA A 45 -11.44 3.53 -9.77
C ALA A 45 -12.31 4.58 -10.46
N GLU A 46 -13.17 5.29 -9.71
CA GLU A 46 -13.92 6.39 -10.27
C GLU A 46 -13.00 7.52 -10.74
N GLY A 47 -12.00 7.88 -9.92
CA GLY A 47 -10.93 8.80 -10.28
C GLY A 47 -10.20 8.35 -11.55
N LEU A 48 -9.74 7.08 -11.61
CA LEU A 48 -9.05 6.52 -12.78
C LEU A 48 -9.83 6.66 -14.09
N ARG A 49 -11.16 6.51 -14.06
CA ARG A 49 -12.00 6.67 -15.26
C ARG A 49 -12.16 8.12 -15.71
N LYS A 50 -11.92 9.08 -14.83
CA LYS A 50 -12.19 10.51 -15.04
C LYS A 50 -10.93 11.37 -15.11
N ILE A 51 -9.76 10.83 -14.82
CA ILE A 51 -8.48 11.56 -14.84
C ILE A 51 -8.33 12.37 -16.13
N ASP A 52 -8.26 13.69 -15.97
CA ASP A 52 -8.01 14.65 -17.04
C ASP A 52 -6.83 15.60 -16.74
N GLY A 53 -6.07 15.36 -15.66
CA GLY A 53 -4.95 16.19 -15.24
C GLY A 53 -4.51 15.93 -13.80
N SER A 54 -3.99 16.97 -13.12
CA SER A 54 -3.65 16.93 -11.68
C SER A 54 -4.95 16.86 -10.87
N ASP A 55 -5.36 15.64 -10.54
CA ASP A 55 -6.59 15.39 -9.82
C ASP A 55 -6.27 15.25 -8.33
N ASP A 56 -6.54 16.32 -7.57
CA ASP A 56 -6.35 16.33 -6.12
C ASP A 56 -7.22 15.24 -5.45
N GLU A 57 -8.42 14.95 -5.99
CA GLU A 57 -9.32 13.91 -5.48
C GLU A 57 -8.70 12.51 -5.65
N PHE A 58 -8.11 12.23 -6.81
CA PHE A 58 -7.41 10.97 -7.04
C PHE A 58 -6.27 10.74 -6.03
N LEU A 59 -5.47 11.77 -5.75
CA LEU A 59 -4.37 11.67 -4.78
C LEU A 59 -4.88 11.57 -3.34
N GLU A 60 -6.01 12.20 -3.02
CA GLU A 60 -6.68 12.05 -1.73
C GLU A 60 -7.15 10.60 -1.52
N ASN A 61 -7.77 9.98 -2.52
CA ASN A 61 -8.24 8.59 -2.45
C ASN A 61 -7.09 7.58 -2.33
N ILE A 62 -5.91 7.89 -2.89
CA ILE A 62 -4.68 7.12 -2.64
C ILE A 62 -4.30 7.17 -1.16
N ALA A 63 -4.32 8.37 -0.57
CA ALA A 63 -3.97 8.55 0.84
C ALA A 63 -4.98 7.83 1.76
N ASP A 64 -6.27 7.85 1.42
CA ASP A 64 -7.33 7.19 2.18
C ASP A 64 -7.23 5.66 2.07
N THR A 65 -6.99 5.14 0.86
CA THR A 65 -6.68 3.72 0.64
C THR A 65 -5.51 3.27 1.52
N PHE A 66 -4.42 4.04 1.54
CA PHE A 66 -3.25 3.73 2.37
C PHE A 66 -3.55 3.81 3.87
N ALA A 67 -4.35 4.79 4.31
CA ALA A 67 -4.75 4.95 5.70
C ALA A 67 -5.49 3.72 6.23
N TRP A 68 -6.45 3.21 5.46
CA TRP A 68 -7.19 2.00 5.83
C TRP A 68 -6.35 0.72 5.71
N MET A 69 -5.44 0.63 4.74
CA MET A 69 -4.44 -0.44 4.70
C MET A 69 -3.59 -0.45 5.98
N CYS A 70 -3.17 0.71 6.49
CA CYS A 70 -2.43 0.81 7.75
C CYS A 70 -3.27 0.36 8.96
N ALA A 71 -4.53 0.81 9.03
CA ALA A 71 -5.46 0.42 10.09
C ALA A 71 -5.70 -1.11 10.09
N PHE A 72 -5.77 -1.72 8.91
CA PHE A 72 -5.90 -3.17 8.77
C PHE A 72 -4.58 -3.90 9.08
N ALA A 73 -3.44 -3.41 8.61
CA ALA A 73 -2.12 -4.00 8.82
C ALA A 73 -1.78 -4.16 10.32
N GLU A 74 -2.18 -3.19 11.16
CA GLU A 74 -2.00 -3.24 12.62
C GLU A 74 -2.52 -4.54 13.24
N ARG A 75 -3.59 -5.13 12.68
CA ARG A 75 -4.19 -6.39 13.16
C ARG A 75 -3.33 -7.62 12.87
N TYR A 76 -2.41 -7.53 11.90
CA TYR A 76 -1.67 -8.66 11.35
C TYR A 76 -0.15 -8.61 11.61
N GLY A 77 0.36 -7.55 12.25
CA GLY A 77 1.76 -7.40 12.66
C GLY A 77 2.50 -6.27 11.94
N SER A 78 3.84 -6.35 11.88
CA SER A 78 4.66 -5.35 11.15
C SER A 78 4.32 -5.38 9.67
N PHE A 79 3.91 -4.24 9.13
CA PHE A 79 3.61 -4.09 7.71
C PHE A 79 4.91 -4.15 6.90
N GLU A 80 5.99 -3.59 7.44
CA GLU A 80 7.32 -3.72 6.83
C GLU A 80 7.78 -5.16 6.70
N ASP A 81 7.52 -6.01 7.69
CA ASP A 81 7.86 -7.43 7.61
C ASP A 81 7.02 -8.15 6.54
N MET A 82 5.72 -7.88 6.45
CA MET A 82 4.86 -8.46 5.40
C MET A 82 5.37 -8.12 4.00
N VAL A 83 5.68 -6.84 3.77
CA VAL A 83 6.21 -6.39 2.47
C VAL A 83 7.60 -6.96 2.23
N TRP A 84 8.47 -7.04 3.24
CA TRP A 84 9.81 -7.61 3.09
C TRP A 84 9.81 -9.11 2.79
N GLU A 85 8.97 -9.87 3.48
CA GLU A 85 8.82 -11.33 3.30
C GLU A 85 8.40 -11.68 1.87
N LYS A 86 7.54 -10.84 1.27
CA LYS A 86 7.08 -10.97 -0.10
C LYS A 86 8.04 -10.37 -1.13
N TYR A 87 8.57 -9.19 -0.85
CA TYR A 87 9.41 -8.40 -1.75
C TYR A 87 10.76 -8.04 -1.12
N PRO A 88 11.67 -9.01 -0.95
CA PRO A 88 12.98 -8.80 -0.34
C PRO A 88 13.95 -8.13 -1.33
N SER A 89 13.61 -6.95 -1.86
CA SER A 89 14.40 -6.21 -2.87
C SER A 89 14.61 -6.94 -4.20
N ALA A 90 13.80 -7.97 -4.49
CA ALA A 90 13.83 -8.74 -5.72
C ALA A 90 12.44 -9.22 -6.10
N CYS A 91 12.27 -9.63 -7.36
CA CYS A 91 11.03 -10.20 -7.84
C CYS A 91 10.70 -11.51 -7.12
N PHE A 92 9.49 -11.60 -6.56
CA PHE A 92 9.02 -12.79 -5.86
C PHE A 92 9.02 -14.07 -6.70
N TYR A 93 8.89 -13.98 -8.03
CA TYR A 93 8.81 -15.16 -8.88
C TYR A 93 10.17 -15.59 -9.43
N CYS A 94 10.91 -14.65 -10.03
CA CYS A 94 12.14 -14.95 -10.76
C CYS A 94 13.43 -14.46 -10.08
N VAL A 95 13.33 -13.82 -8.91
CA VAL A 95 14.41 -13.23 -8.09
C VAL A 95 15.25 -12.14 -8.77
N GLN A 96 14.78 -11.56 -9.87
CA GLN A 96 15.44 -10.43 -10.51
C GLN A 96 15.29 -9.16 -9.65
N GLU A 97 16.40 -8.48 -9.36
CA GLU A 97 16.45 -7.31 -8.46
C GLU A 97 16.13 -5.97 -9.15
N ILE A 98 16.22 -5.93 -10.47
CA ILE A 98 16.08 -4.69 -11.27
C ILE A 98 15.36 -5.03 -12.57
N ASP A 99 14.36 -4.23 -12.95
CA ASP A 99 13.71 -4.28 -14.27
C ASP A 99 13.19 -5.66 -14.66
N CYS A 100 12.57 -6.35 -13.70
CA CYS A 100 11.90 -7.60 -13.93
C CYS A 100 10.75 -7.43 -14.93
N VAL A 101 10.71 -8.33 -15.93
CA VAL A 101 9.65 -8.43 -16.94
C VAL A 101 9.17 -9.89 -17.09
N CYS A 102 9.38 -10.71 -16.07
CA CYS A 102 9.09 -12.14 -16.18
C CYS A 102 7.57 -12.38 -16.33
N PRO A 103 7.15 -13.25 -17.27
CA PRO A 103 5.74 -13.64 -17.41
C PRO A 103 5.37 -14.82 -16.49
N VAL A 104 6.18 -15.07 -15.45
CA VAL A 104 6.20 -16.36 -14.76
C VAL A 104 5.28 -16.33 -13.54
N ASP A 105 4.22 -17.12 -13.58
CA ASP A 105 3.28 -17.28 -12.47
C ASP A 105 3.75 -18.34 -11.43
N LYS A 106 4.97 -18.86 -11.60
CA LYS A 106 5.55 -19.90 -10.73
C LYS A 106 6.77 -19.39 -9.98
N LYS A 107 6.66 -19.43 -8.65
CA LYS A 107 7.70 -19.08 -7.68
C LYS A 107 8.93 -20.00 -7.78
N ASP A 108 10.12 -19.44 -7.90
CA ASP A 108 11.40 -20.16 -7.72
C ASP A 108 11.77 -20.18 -6.22
N GLU A 109 11.15 -21.11 -5.47
CA GLU A 109 11.29 -21.21 -4.01
C GLU A 109 12.74 -21.40 -3.55
N GLU A 110 13.55 -22.12 -4.33
CA GLU A 110 14.95 -22.39 -3.98
C GLU A 110 15.78 -21.12 -4.09
N LYS A 111 15.62 -20.34 -5.15
CA LYS A 111 16.32 -19.07 -5.28
C LYS A 111 15.91 -18.05 -4.22
N LEU A 112 14.62 -17.99 -3.88
CA LEU A 112 14.14 -17.08 -2.83
C LEU A 112 14.72 -17.43 -1.46
N LYS A 113 14.80 -18.72 -1.11
CA LYS A 113 15.42 -19.18 0.15
C LYS A 113 16.90 -18.83 0.24
N ASN A 114 17.58 -18.77 -0.91
CA ASN A 114 19.01 -18.46 -1.00
C ASN A 114 19.28 -16.99 -1.32
N LEU A 115 18.24 -16.16 -1.39
CA LEU A 115 18.38 -14.77 -1.74
C LEU A 115 19.10 -14.04 -0.61
N SER A 116 20.20 -13.37 -0.95
CA SER A 116 20.97 -12.53 -0.04
C SER A 116 20.86 -11.09 -0.51
N THR A 117 19.68 -10.49 -0.37
CA THR A 117 19.54 -9.04 -0.59
C THR A 117 20.00 -8.29 0.64
N THR A 118 20.65 -7.14 0.41
CA THR A 118 21.44 -6.45 1.44
C THR A 118 20.86 -5.12 1.89
N GLU A 119 19.78 -4.65 1.27
CA GLU A 119 19.22 -3.34 1.58
C GLU A 119 17.69 -3.41 1.65
N ARG A 120 17.19 -3.62 2.87
CA ARG A 120 15.79 -3.42 3.23
C ARG A 120 15.53 -1.91 3.31
N PRO A 121 14.49 -1.39 2.62
CA PRO A 121 14.15 0.02 2.72
C PRO A 121 13.89 0.45 4.17
N SER A 122 14.33 1.64 4.55
CA SER A 122 14.17 2.19 5.89
C SER A 122 13.03 3.20 6.02
N ASN A 123 12.41 3.60 4.91
CA ASN A 123 11.31 4.55 4.87
C ASN A 123 10.38 4.31 3.69
N LEU A 124 9.20 4.93 3.70
CA LEU A 124 8.16 4.75 2.69
C LEU A 124 8.63 5.07 1.27
N TYR A 125 9.47 6.10 1.09
CA TYR A 125 10.05 6.42 -0.21
C TYR A 125 11.01 5.34 -0.71
N GLY A 126 11.80 4.76 0.20
CA GLY A 126 12.64 3.60 -0.11
C GLY A 126 11.83 2.40 -0.57
N TRP A 127 10.70 2.11 0.07
CA TRP A 127 9.79 1.02 -0.34
C TRP A 127 9.22 1.25 -1.74
N GLN A 128 8.69 2.45 -2.00
CA GLN A 128 8.18 2.83 -3.32
C GLN A 128 9.26 2.70 -4.42
N ASN A 129 10.49 3.17 -4.15
CA ASN A 129 11.61 3.08 -5.08
C ASN A 129 12.10 1.66 -5.30
N MET A 130 12.15 0.84 -4.25
CA MET A 130 12.54 -0.57 -4.37
C MET A 130 11.58 -1.30 -5.31
N LEU A 131 10.27 -1.13 -5.10
CA LEU A 131 9.25 -1.72 -5.96
C LEU A 131 9.35 -1.20 -7.40
N ASN A 132 9.57 0.11 -7.59
CA ASN A 132 9.78 0.68 -8.93
C ASN A 132 11.06 0.14 -9.60
N ARG A 133 12.15 -0.03 -8.84
CA ARG A 133 13.39 -0.60 -9.37
C ARG A 133 13.18 -2.04 -9.84
N VAL A 134 12.46 -2.85 -9.07
CA VAL A 134 12.23 -4.26 -9.40
C VAL A 134 11.22 -4.39 -10.54
N TYR A 135 10.07 -3.72 -10.47
CA TYR A 135 8.91 -3.98 -11.34
C TYR A 135 8.56 -2.84 -12.31
N GLY A 136 9.19 -1.67 -12.16
CA GLY A 136 8.84 -0.45 -12.89
C GLY A 136 8.87 -0.63 -14.40
N LYS A 137 9.87 -1.34 -14.95
CA LYS A 137 9.95 -1.61 -16.39
C LYS A 137 8.71 -2.33 -16.93
N ALA A 138 8.24 -3.38 -16.27
CA ALA A 138 7.02 -4.07 -16.68
C ALA A 138 5.78 -3.19 -16.49
N ASN A 139 5.76 -2.38 -15.43
CA ASN A 139 4.62 -1.52 -15.12
C ASN A 139 4.50 -0.32 -16.09
N GLN A 140 5.59 0.13 -16.70
CA GLN A 140 5.56 1.18 -17.73
C GLN A 140 4.90 0.73 -19.04
N GLU A 141 4.88 -0.58 -19.32
CA GLU A 141 4.19 -1.15 -20.48
C GLU A 141 2.67 -1.27 -20.27
N ARG A 142 2.18 -1.02 -19.05
CA ARG A 142 0.76 -1.07 -18.69
C ARG A 142 0.12 0.32 -18.73
N THR A 143 -1.17 0.39 -18.97
CA THR A 143 -1.95 1.62 -18.75
C THR A 143 -2.16 1.86 -17.26
N LEU A 144 -2.58 3.08 -16.89
CA LEU A 144 -2.87 3.40 -15.50
C LEU A 144 -4.06 2.56 -14.96
N GLU A 145 -5.05 2.31 -15.81
CA GLU A 145 -6.21 1.48 -15.52
C GLU A 145 -5.83 0.01 -15.32
N GLU A 146 -4.89 -0.53 -16.10
CA GLU A 146 -4.38 -1.89 -15.92
C GLU A 146 -3.66 -2.05 -14.57
N ILE A 147 -2.89 -1.05 -14.15
CA ILE A 147 -2.29 -1.03 -12.79
C ILE A 147 -3.39 -0.94 -11.72
N GLY A 148 -4.42 -0.11 -11.95
CA GLY A 148 -5.59 -0.04 -11.09
C GLY A 148 -6.30 -1.39 -10.97
N PHE A 149 -6.53 -2.11 -12.07
CA PHE A 149 -7.18 -3.42 -12.03
C PHE A 149 -6.39 -4.46 -11.24
N HIS A 150 -5.06 -4.44 -11.30
CA HIS A 150 -4.24 -5.30 -10.45
C HIS A 150 -4.37 -4.92 -8.96
N LEU A 151 -4.40 -3.64 -8.61
CA LEU A 151 -4.69 -3.22 -7.24
C LEU A 151 -6.04 -3.80 -6.77
N PHE A 152 -7.10 -3.67 -7.58
CA PHE A 152 -8.42 -4.24 -7.27
C PHE A 152 -8.41 -5.77 -7.13
N GLU A 153 -7.62 -6.46 -7.95
CA GLU A 153 -7.44 -7.92 -7.88
C GLU A 153 -6.91 -8.33 -6.50
N GLU A 154 -5.82 -7.71 -6.03
CA GLU A 154 -5.24 -8.04 -4.73
C GLU A 154 -6.17 -7.66 -3.57
N ILE A 155 -6.93 -6.56 -3.71
CA ILE A 155 -7.92 -6.20 -2.70
C ILE A 155 -8.99 -7.29 -2.55
N GLY A 156 -9.39 -7.90 -3.66
CA GLY A 156 -10.28 -9.06 -3.70
C GLY A 156 -9.65 -10.33 -3.12
N GLU A 157 -8.34 -10.54 -3.32
CA GLU A 157 -7.61 -11.68 -2.77
C GLU A 157 -7.48 -11.58 -1.24
N VAL A 158 -7.24 -10.40 -0.66
CA VAL A 158 -7.34 -10.20 0.80
C VAL A 158 -8.75 -10.51 1.31
N ALA A 159 -9.81 -10.05 0.62
CA ALA A 159 -11.20 -10.34 1.01
C ALA A 159 -11.49 -11.85 0.97
N LYS A 160 -10.94 -12.56 -0.02
CA LYS A 160 -11.03 -14.02 -0.13
C LYS A 160 -10.24 -14.71 0.99
N ALA A 161 -9.08 -14.21 1.37
CA ALA A 161 -8.27 -14.71 2.48
C ALA A 161 -8.97 -14.52 3.84
N LEU A 162 -9.59 -13.35 4.07
CA LEU A 162 -10.47 -13.08 5.22
C LEU A 162 -11.62 -14.08 5.31
N ARG A 163 -12.33 -14.31 4.19
CA ARG A 163 -13.42 -15.29 4.13
C ARG A 163 -12.94 -16.71 4.44
N LYS A 164 -11.72 -17.06 4.05
CA LYS A 164 -11.08 -18.36 4.35
C LYS A 164 -10.47 -18.43 5.75
N LYS A 165 -10.31 -17.29 6.44
CA LYS A 165 -9.62 -17.16 7.74
C LYS A 165 -8.17 -17.64 7.67
N ASP A 166 -7.46 -17.22 6.63
CA ASP A 166 -6.06 -17.56 6.38
C ASP A 166 -5.15 -16.36 6.66
N PRO A 167 -4.57 -16.22 7.86
CA PRO A 167 -3.81 -15.03 8.24
C PRO A 167 -2.50 -14.88 7.47
N GLU A 168 -1.89 -15.98 7.02
CA GLU A 168 -0.67 -15.92 6.21
C GLU A 168 -0.98 -15.38 4.82
N GLU A 169 -2.08 -15.84 4.23
CA GLU A 169 -2.54 -15.30 2.95
C GLU A 169 -2.97 -13.84 3.07
N ILE A 170 -3.65 -13.44 4.15
CA ILE A 170 -3.98 -12.02 4.39
C ILE A 170 -2.73 -11.15 4.38
N ARG A 171 -1.67 -11.57 5.09
CA ARG A 171 -0.38 -10.86 5.11
C ARG A 171 0.24 -10.75 3.71
N ASN A 172 0.23 -11.84 2.95
CA ASN A 172 0.78 -11.88 1.59
C ASN A 172 0.02 -10.94 0.63
N GLU A 173 -1.30 -11.01 0.63
CA GLU A 173 -2.14 -10.24 -0.29
C GLU A 173 -2.23 -8.76 0.10
N LEU A 174 -2.06 -8.44 1.39
CA LEU A 174 -1.91 -7.05 1.84
C LEU A 174 -0.59 -6.44 1.36
N ALA A 175 0.50 -7.21 1.36
CA ALA A 175 1.77 -6.78 0.77
C ALA A 175 1.65 -6.53 -0.74
N ASP A 176 0.93 -7.40 -1.45
CA ASP A 176 0.67 -7.22 -2.90
C ASP A 176 -0.19 -5.99 -3.17
N SER A 177 -1.23 -5.77 -2.36
CA SER A 177 -2.08 -4.58 -2.43
C SER A 177 -1.27 -3.28 -2.25
N PHE A 178 -0.38 -3.23 -1.26
CA PHE A 178 0.54 -2.09 -1.09
C PHE A 178 1.49 -1.92 -2.29
N ALA A 179 2.02 -3.03 -2.83
CA ALA A 179 2.93 -2.99 -3.97
C ALA A 179 2.25 -2.39 -5.21
N TRP A 180 0.99 -2.73 -5.48
CA TRP A 180 0.23 -2.15 -6.59
C TRP A 180 -0.21 -0.72 -6.33
N LEU A 181 -0.50 -0.33 -5.09
CA LEU A 181 -0.75 1.08 -4.75
C LEU A 181 0.49 1.94 -5.05
N ALA A 182 1.69 1.46 -4.67
CA ALA A 182 2.94 2.12 -5.02
C ALA A 182 3.21 2.13 -6.54
N ALA A 183 2.92 1.03 -7.24
CA ALA A 183 3.02 0.96 -8.69
C ALA A 183 2.10 1.98 -9.38
N LEU A 184 0.90 2.19 -8.83
CA LEU A 184 -0.07 3.15 -9.36
C LEU A 184 0.46 4.58 -9.29
N ILE A 185 1.05 4.98 -8.17
CA ILE A 185 1.71 6.30 -8.04
C ILE A 185 2.91 6.41 -8.98
N ASN A 186 3.78 5.40 -9.03
CA ASN A 186 4.93 5.41 -9.93
C ASN A 186 4.52 5.52 -11.41
N ARG A 187 3.37 4.95 -11.77
CA ARG A 187 2.82 4.98 -13.13
C ARG A 187 2.09 6.27 -13.45
N TYR A 188 1.42 6.88 -12.46
CA TYR A 188 0.75 8.17 -12.58
C TYR A 188 1.78 9.30 -12.74
N ASP A 189 2.74 9.38 -11.83
CA ASP A 189 3.89 10.30 -11.92
C ASP A 189 5.05 9.77 -11.07
N SER A 190 6.12 9.31 -11.73
CA SER A 190 7.33 8.79 -11.08
C SER A 190 8.07 9.79 -10.18
N GLY A 191 7.75 11.09 -10.26
CA GLY A 191 8.28 12.13 -9.38
C GLY A 191 7.52 12.29 -8.06
N LEU A 192 6.31 11.75 -7.95
CA LEU A 192 5.49 11.84 -6.73
C LEU A 192 5.93 10.79 -5.70
N GLN A 193 5.94 11.21 -4.43
CA GLN A 193 6.26 10.34 -3.30
C GLN A 193 4.99 10.04 -2.53
N LEU A 194 4.73 8.77 -2.23
CA LEU A 194 3.54 8.35 -1.48
C LEU A 194 3.45 9.05 -0.12
N GLY A 195 4.58 9.20 0.58
CA GLY A 195 4.62 9.95 1.84
C GLY A 195 4.25 11.43 1.72
N ASP A 196 4.53 12.06 0.57
CA ASP A 196 4.13 13.45 0.31
C ASP A 196 2.62 13.57 0.12
N ILE A 197 2.03 12.61 -0.61
CA ILE A 197 0.58 12.51 -0.85
C ILE A 197 -0.15 12.30 0.47
N ILE A 198 0.29 11.32 1.26
CA ILE A 198 -0.32 11.01 2.55
C ILE A 198 -0.19 12.21 3.49
N TRP A 199 0.99 12.81 3.64
CA TRP A 199 1.18 13.94 4.57
C TRP A 199 0.38 15.18 4.18
N LYS A 200 0.13 15.40 2.87
CA LYS A 200 -0.72 16.51 2.40
C LYS A 200 -2.14 16.38 2.97
N ARG A 201 -2.68 15.16 3.03
CA ARG A 201 -4.03 14.88 3.56
C ARG A 201 -4.03 14.65 5.08
N TYR A 202 -3.06 13.90 5.59
CA TYR A 202 -2.92 13.47 6.98
C TYR A 202 -1.63 13.99 7.61
N PRO A 203 -1.52 15.29 7.97
CA PRO A 203 -0.35 15.84 8.62
C PRO A 203 -0.35 15.50 10.13
N ASP A 204 -0.29 14.21 10.46
CA ASP A 204 -0.35 13.65 11.83
C ASP A 204 -1.64 14.00 12.61
N LYS A 205 -2.76 14.15 11.90
CA LYS A 205 -4.10 14.40 12.45
C LYS A 205 -5.18 13.99 11.45
N CYS A 206 -6.40 13.77 11.93
CA CYS A 206 -7.56 13.56 11.05
C CYS A 206 -7.83 14.82 10.20
N PRO A 207 -8.07 14.71 8.88
CA PRO A 207 -8.33 15.86 8.00
C PRO A 207 -9.67 16.55 8.28
N HIS A 208 -10.63 15.86 8.89
CA HIS A 208 -11.97 16.39 9.16
C HIS A 208 -12.04 17.15 10.50
N CYS A 209 -11.69 16.48 11.60
CA CYS A 209 -11.77 17.06 12.94
C CYS A 209 -10.48 17.74 13.41
N GLU A 210 -9.38 17.61 12.66
CA GLU A 210 -8.06 18.18 12.94
C GLU A 210 -7.43 17.76 14.28
N THR A 211 -7.81 16.61 14.84
CA THR A 211 -7.23 16.10 16.09
C THR A 211 -6.59 14.71 15.96
N LYS A 212 -5.69 14.41 16.91
CA LYS A 212 -5.11 13.09 17.19
C LYS A 212 -5.25 12.83 18.70
N PRO A 213 -6.09 11.86 19.14
CA PRO A 213 -6.94 10.99 18.34
C PRO A 213 -8.10 11.72 17.67
N CYS A 214 -8.67 11.11 16.62
CA CYS A 214 -9.91 11.53 15.97
C CYS A 214 -11.06 11.52 17.00
N LYS A 215 -11.98 12.48 16.88
CA LYS A 215 -13.16 12.61 17.76
C LYS A 215 -14.46 12.26 17.06
N GLU A 216 -14.41 12.07 15.75
CA GLU A 216 -15.55 11.68 14.95
C GLU A 216 -15.62 10.15 14.94
N THR A 217 -16.80 9.62 15.20
CA THR A 217 -17.14 8.25 14.82
C THR A 217 -17.36 8.28 13.32
N TYR A 218 -16.64 7.45 12.55
CA TYR A 218 -16.98 7.17 11.15
C TYR A 218 -18.44 6.72 11.13
N ASN A 219 -19.34 7.64 10.81
CA ASN A 219 -20.76 7.41 10.63
C ASN A 219 -21.04 8.15 9.32
N ASP A 220 -21.05 7.38 8.24
CA ASP A 220 -21.61 7.65 6.90
C ASP A 220 -22.11 9.09 6.63
#